data_AF-A0A2W4YN02-F1
#
_entry.id   AF-A0A2W4YN02-F1
#
_cell.length_a   1.000
_cell.length_b   1.000
_cell.length_c   1.000
_cell.angle_alpha   90.00
_cell.angle_beta   90.00
_cell.angle_gamma   90.00
#
_symmetry.space_group_name_H-M   'P 1'
#
loop_
_entity.id
_entity.type
_entity.pdbx_description
1 polymer ?
#
loop_
_entity_poly.entity_id
_entity_poly.type
_entity_poly.pdbx_seq_one_letter_code
_entity_poly.pdbx_strand_id
1 'polypeptide(L)' 'MVQVKITGVKHFLNSIKPQLSEIVHSCLQDTIGTPENKKFQRFFPLEPENFFYPSDRTSQYTLIEIVMFEGV' A
#
# COMPACT_ATOMS: atom_id res chain seq x y z
N MET A 1 -7.26 13.10 7.40
CA MET A 1 -6.14 12.28 7.92
C MET A 1 -6.19 10.95 7.20
N VAL A 2 -5.09 10.53 6.58
CA VAL A 2 -5.05 9.37 5.68
C VAL A 2 -4.01 8.38 6.21
N GLN A 3 -4.39 7.10 6.33
CA GLN A 3 -3.47 6.02 6.65
C GLN A 3 -3.55 4.95 5.57
N VAL A 4 -2.40 4.45 5.13
CA VAL A 4 -2.33 3.39 4.12
C VAL A 4 -1.78 2.11 4.73
N LYS A 5 -2.42 0.99 4.45
CA LYS A 5 -1.91 -0.36 4.73
C LYS A 5 -1.66 -1.06 3.40
N ILE A 6 -0.48 -1.64 3.25
CA ILE A 6 -0.04 -2.26 2.00
C ILE A 6 0.38 -3.69 2.30
N THR A 7 -0.33 -4.65 1.71
CA THR A 7 -0.15 -6.09 1.97
C THR A 7 0.16 -6.81 0.68
N GLY A 8 1.09 -7.76 0.74
CA GLY A 8 1.53 -8.54 -0.43
C GLY A 8 2.52 -9.63 -0.05
N VAL A 9 2.83 -10.50 -1.01
CA VAL A 9 3.82 -11.58 -0.79
C VAL A 9 5.18 -10.99 -0.46
N LYS A 10 5.80 -11.45 0.63
CA LYS A 10 7.02 -10.91 1.24
C LYS A 10 8.15 -10.67 0.25
N HIS A 11 8.43 -11.63 -0.64
CA HIS A 11 9.50 -11.50 -1.62
C HIS A 11 9.26 -10.33 -2.59
N PHE A 12 8.05 -10.24 -3.15
CA PHE A 12 7.68 -9.23 -4.14
C PHE A 12 7.44 -7.85 -3.50
N LEU A 13 6.81 -7.80 -2.33
CA LEU A 13 6.53 -6.52 -1.68
C LEU A 13 7.81 -5.86 -1.14
N ASN A 14 8.73 -6.64 -0.58
CA ASN A 14 9.98 -6.07 -0.05
C ASN A 14 10.89 -5.50 -1.14
N SER A 15 10.83 -6.02 -2.36
CA SER A 15 11.66 -5.49 -3.46
C SER A 15 11.17 -4.13 -3.97
N ILE A 16 9.88 -3.80 -3.79
CA ILE A 16 9.29 -2.56 -4.32
C ILE A 16 8.88 -1.55 -3.24
N LYS A 17 8.78 -1.93 -1.96
CA LYS A 17 8.18 -1.09 -0.91
C LYS A 17 8.73 0.35 -0.79
N PRO A 18 10.03 0.66 -0.97
CA PRO A 18 10.50 2.04 -0.89
C PRO A 18 9.93 2.89 -2.01
N GLN A 19 9.99 2.39 -3.25
CA GLN A 19 9.45 3.08 -4.43
C GLN A 19 7.92 3.16 -4.37
N LEU A 20 7.25 2.08 -3.98
CA LEU A 20 5.81 2.05 -3.80
C LEU A 20 5.35 3.07 -2.74
N SER A 21 6.14 3.27 -1.68
CA SER A 21 5.84 4.26 -0.64
C SER A 21 5.79 5.68 -1.18
N GLU A 22 6.78 6.06 -2.01
CA GLU A 22 6.82 7.38 -2.63
C GLU A 22 5.69 7.57 -3.65
N ILE A 23 5.43 6.56 -4.50
CA ILE A 23 4.35 6.62 -5.48
C ILE A 23 3.00 6.80 -4.80
N VAL A 24 2.70 5.96 -3.80
CA VAL A 24 1.43 6.06 -3.05
C VAL A 24 1.31 7.43 -2.38
N HIS A 25 2.40 7.97 -1.82
CA HIS A 25 2.34 9.28 -1.20
C HIS A 25 2.06 10.37 -2.23
N SER A 26 2.81 10.42 -3.34
CA SER A 26 2.57 11.38 -4.43
C SER A 26 1.12 11.34 -4.90
N CYS A 27 0.54 10.14 -5.13
CA CYS A 27 -0.86 10.03 -5.54
C CYS A 27 -1.82 10.66 -4.51
N LEU A 28 -1.55 10.53 -3.21
CA LEU A 28 -2.36 11.16 -2.15
C LEU A 28 -2.13 12.67 -2.05
N GLN A 29 -0.95 13.18 -2.40
CA GLN A 29 -0.72 14.63 -2.49
C GLN A 29 -1.49 15.20 -3.68
N ASP A 30 -1.40 14.56 -4.84
CA ASP A 30 -1.99 15.01 -6.09
C ASP A 30 -3.53 14.95 -6.07
N THR A 31 -4.10 13.90 -5.46
CA THR A 31 -5.55 13.66 -5.51
C THR A 31 -6.31 14.39 -4.42
N ILE A 32 -5.76 14.44 -3.20
CA ILE A 32 -6.47 14.92 -2.00
C ILE A 32 -5.63 15.91 -1.16
N GLY A 33 -4.55 16.46 -1.72
CA GLY A 33 -3.78 17.52 -1.08
C GLY A 33 -3.07 17.11 0.21
N THR A 34 -2.69 15.83 0.36
CA THR A 34 -1.99 15.39 1.57
C THR A 34 -0.65 16.13 1.72
N PRO A 35 -0.30 16.66 2.91
CA PRO A 35 0.99 17.32 3.10
C PRO A 35 2.18 16.35 2.98
N GLU A 36 3.32 16.85 2.49
CA GLU A 36 4.56 16.09 2.28
C GLU A 36 5.06 15.40 3.56
N ASN A 37 4.91 16.05 4.71
CA ASN A 37 5.34 15.51 6.00
C ASN A 37 4.30 14.61 6.68
N LYS A 38 3.19 14.25 6.00
CA LYS A 38 2.09 13.44 6.55
C LYS A 38 1.98 12.07 5.85
N LYS A 39 3.11 11.37 5.72
CA LYS A 39 3.21 10.02 5.15
C LYS A 39 2.98 8.93 6.22
N PHE A 40 1.75 8.46 6.37
CA PHE A 40 1.39 7.37 7.28
C PHE A 40 1.12 6.06 6.53
N GLN A 41 2.15 5.22 6.40
CA GLN A 41 2.06 3.96 5.65
C GLN A 41 2.61 2.80 6.48
N ARG A 42 1.96 1.64 6.38
CA ARG A 42 2.42 0.38 6.99
C ARG A 42 2.46 -0.70 5.92
N PHE A 43 3.55 -1.45 5.91
CA PHE A 43 3.75 -2.58 5.00
C PHE A 43 3.62 -3.89 5.76
N PHE A 44 2.83 -4.81 5.21
CA PHE A 44 2.59 -6.16 5.73
C PHE A 44 3.10 -7.17 4.69
N PRO A 45 4.42 -7.42 4.64
CA PRO A 45 4.97 -8.50 3.83
C PRO A 45 4.59 -9.84 4.45
N LEU A 46 3.75 -10.62 3.76
CA LEU A 46 3.25 -11.90 4.23
C LEU A 46 4.00 -13.06 3.58
N GLU A 47 4.27 -14.12 4.36
CA GLU A 47 4.72 -15.38 3.77
C GLU A 47 3.60 -15.95 2.86
N PRO A 48 3.94 -16.63 1.74
CA PRO A 48 2.96 -17.13 0.77
C PRO A 48 1.84 -17.96 1.40
N GLU A 49 2.15 -18.78 2.40
CA GLU A 49 1.20 -19.63 3.13
C GLU A 49 0.17 -18.83 3.96
N ASN A 50 0.44 -17.55 4.23
CA ASN A 50 -0.44 -16.66 4.99
C ASN A 50 -1.23 -15.70 4.08
N PHE A 51 -1.07 -15.79 2.76
CA PHE A 51 -1.67 -14.85 1.81
C PHE A 51 -2.39 -15.57 0.67
N PHE A 52 -3.67 -15.86 0.90
CA PHE A 52 -4.56 -16.47 -0.08
C PHE A 52 -5.20 -15.39 -0.95
N TYR A 53 -5.13 -15.58 -2.27
CA TYR A 53 -5.75 -14.71 -3.26
C TYR A 53 -6.31 -15.54 -4.43
N PRO A 54 -7.24 -14.98 -5.23
CA PRO A 54 -7.86 -15.71 -6.34
C PRO A 54 -6.85 -16.28 -7.33
N SER A 55 -7.20 -17.41 -7.96
CA SER A 55 -6.29 -18.15 -8.86
C SER A 55 -5.93 -17.43 -10.15
N ASP A 56 -6.66 -16.37 -10.51
CA ASP A 56 -6.38 -15.51 -11.66
C ASP A 56 -5.35 -14.41 -11.36
N ARG A 57 -4.79 -14.36 -10.13
CA ARG A 57 -3.77 -13.40 -9.72
C ARG A 57 -2.39 -14.04 -9.64
N THR A 58 -1.37 -13.21 -9.86
CA THR A 58 0.03 -13.60 -9.69
C THR A 58 0.49 -13.34 -8.25
N SER A 59 1.66 -13.84 -7.90
CA SER A 59 2.32 -13.56 -6.61
C SER A 59 2.70 -12.09 -6.41
N GLN A 60 2.50 -11.22 -7.42
CA GLN A 60 2.64 -9.77 -7.30
C GLN A 60 1.35 -9.09 -6.84
N TYR A 61 0.29 -9.86 -6.54
CA TYR A 61 -0.94 -9.32 -5.99
C TYR A 61 -0.66 -8.47 -4.74
N THR A 62 -1.12 -7.21 -4.78
CA THR A 62 -0.88 -6.22 -3.74
C THR A 62 -2.21 -5.58 -3.37
N LEU A 63 -2.51 -5.58 -2.08
CA LEU A 63 -3.71 -4.98 -1.51
C LEU A 63 -3.34 -3.66 -0.84
N ILE A 64 -4.04 -2.59 -1.21
CA ILE A 64 -3.83 -1.24 -0.68
C ILE A 64 -5.14 -0.79 -0.03
N GLU A 65 -5.13 -0.68 1.31
CA GLU A 65 -6.26 -0.17 2.08
C GLU A 65 -5.97 1.27 2.48
N ILE A 66 -6.88 2.18 2.15
CA ILE A 66 -6.78 3.59 2.50
C ILE A 66 -7.88 3.91 3.50
N VAL A 67 -7.48 4.25 4.74
CA VAL A 67 -8.39 4.70 5.79
C VAL A 67 -8.32 6.21 5.84
N MET A 68 -9.45 6.87 5.59
CA MET A 68 -9.57 8.32 5.56
C MET A 68 -10.93 8.77 6.09
N PHE A 69 -11.03 10.06 6.40
CA PHE A 69 -12.31 10.67 6.75
C PHE A 69 -13.16 10.91 5.50
N GLU A 70 -14.48 10.93 5.67
CA GLU A 70 -15.40 11.39 4.64
C GLU A 70 -15.24 12.90 4.40
N GLY A 71 -15.54 13.34 3.17
CA GLY A 71 -15.46 14.76 2.78
C GLY A 71 -14.04 15.30 2.57
N VAL A 72 -13.05 14.41 2.46
CA VAL A 72 -11.68 14.71 2.02
C VAL A 72 -11.65 14.91 0.52
#